data_AF-A0A401UGX5-F1
#
_entry.id   AF-A0A401UGX5-F1
#
_cell.length_a   1.000
_cell.length_b   1.000
_cell.length_c   1.000
_cell.angle_alpha   90.00
_cell.angle_beta   90.00
_cell.angle_gamma   90.00
#
_symmetry.space_group_name_H-M   'P 1'
#
loop_
_entity.id
_entity.type
_entity.pdbx_description
1 polymer ?
#
loop_
_entity_poly.entity_id
_entity_poly.type
_entity_poly.pdbx_seq_one_letter_code
_entity_poly.pdbx_strand_id
1 'polypeptide(L)'
;MELSKLENQIIIDIYDADMLPGMPFEIQNYKLEEKDPHDKKQEFAFHLRKLKRLGFIKYEEAEAFLKGGSHSIKYDNNVKKVCEDKIHIDFEGIRLVEQANKTI
;
A
#
# COMPACT_ATOMS: atom_id res chain seq x y z
N MET A 1 -1.70 -11.06 14.59
CA MET A 1 -0.57 -10.73 13.68
C MET A 1 -0.46 -9.22 13.67
N GLU A 2 0.71 -8.66 13.97
CA GLU A 2 0.87 -7.21 14.13
C GLU A 2 1.29 -6.55 12.81
N LEU A 3 0.66 -5.41 12.50
CA LEU A 3 1.04 -4.53 11.38
C LEU A 3 2.25 -3.68 11.78
N SER A 4 3.17 -3.47 10.84
CA SER A 4 4.29 -2.55 11.07
C SER A 4 3.80 -1.11 11.14
N LYS A 5 4.62 -0.20 11.68
CA LYS A 5 4.30 1.25 11.66
C LYS A 5 4.08 1.77 10.24
N LEU A 6 4.89 1.30 9.29
CA LEU A 6 4.75 1.64 7.87
C LEU A 6 3.41 1.15 7.29
N GLU A 7 3.04 -0.09 7.59
CA GLU A 7 1.78 -0.67 7.09
C GLU A 7 0.55 0.04 7.65
N ASN A 8 0.57 0.42 8.93
CA ASN A 8 -0.49 1.25 9.51
C ASN A 8 -0.58 2.62 8.83
N GLN A 9 0.57 3.27 8.56
CA GLN A 9 0.58 4.54 7.84
C GLN A 9 -0.02 4.40 6.43
N ILE A 10 0.36 3.36 5.69
CA ILE A 10 -0.20 3.09 4.34
C ILE A 10 -1.73 2.93 4.40
N ILE A 11 -2.26 2.18 5.38
CA ILE A 11 -3.71 2.00 5.52
C ILE A 11 -4.41 3.34 5.80
N ILE A 12 -3.86 4.15 6.71
CA ILE A 12 -4.44 5.46 7.08
C ILE A 12 -4.46 6.38 5.85
N ASP A 13 -3.35 6.47 5.11
CA ASP A 13 -3.27 7.36 3.96
C ASP A 13 -4.21 6.92 2.81
N ILE A 14 -4.38 5.61 2.60
CA ILE A 14 -5.36 5.08 1.63
C ILE A 14 -6.79 5.40 2.09
N TYR A 15 -7.08 5.24 3.39
CA TYR A 15 -8.37 5.62 3.95
C TYR A 15 -8.65 7.11 3.75
N ASP A 16 -7.68 7.98 4.05
CA ASP A 16 -7.82 9.42 3.87
C ASP A 16 -7.99 9.78 2.39
N ALA A 17 -7.27 9.14 1.47
CA ALA A 17 -7.41 9.36 0.03
C ALA A 17 -8.80 8.96 -0.50
N ASP A 18 -9.40 7.90 0.04
CA ASP A 18 -10.75 7.46 -0.34
C ASP A 18 -11.86 8.34 0.26
N MET A 19 -11.64 8.90 1.45
CA MET A 19 -12.66 9.66 2.18
C MET A 19 -12.57 11.18 1.98
N LEU A 20 -11.39 11.71 1.69
CA LEU A 20 -11.10 13.15 1.61
C LEU A 20 -10.60 13.51 0.20
N PRO A 21 -11.40 14.24 -0.58
CA PRO A 21 -10.97 14.72 -1.89
C PRO A 21 -9.69 15.54 -1.79
N GLY A 22 -8.66 15.15 -2.55
CA GLY A 22 -7.41 15.90 -2.66
C GLY A 22 -6.30 15.50 -1.68
N MET A 23 -6.47 14.42 -0.91
CA MET A 23 -5.39 13.81 -0.12
C MET A 23 -4.73 12.70 -0.96
N PRO A 24 -3.52 12.92 -1.53
CA PRO A 24 -2.89 11.92 -2.37
C PRO A 24 -2.18 10.84 -1.55
N PHE A 25 -2.39 9.60 -1.93
CA PHE A 25 -1.61 8.44 -1.51
C PHE A 25 -0.51 8.21 -2.57
N GLU A 26 0.77 8.40 -2.20
CA GLU A 26 1.90 8.27 -3.13
C GLU A 26 3.07 7.52 -2.49
N ILE A 27 3.73 6.63 -3.25
CA ILE A 27 4.90 5.86 -2.77
C ILE A 27 6.01 6.75 -2.17
N GLN A 28 6.16 7.98 -2.67
CA GLN A 28 7.20 8.92 -2.26
C GLN A 28 7.04 9.41 -0.82
N ASN A 29 5.83 9.30 -0.26
CA ASN A 29 5.52 9.72 1.10
C ASN A 29 6.04 8.74 2.16
N TYR A 30 6.49 7.54 1.73
CA TYR A 30 6.90 6.48 2.64
C TYR A 30 8.41 6.37 2.80
N LYS A 31 8.82 6.18 4.06
CA LYS A 31 10.18 5.82 4.41
C LYS A 31 10.36 4.30 4.28
N LEU A 32 10.67 3.88 3.06
CA LEU A 32 11.03 2.51 2.70
C LEU A 32 12.50 2.20 3.04
N GLU A 33 12.83 0.92 3.22
CA GLU A 33 14.20 0.47 3.48
C GLU A 33 15.08 0.60 2.22
N GLU A 34 14.51 0.26 1.06
CA GLU A 34 15.21 0.34 -0.20
C GLU A 34 15.46 1.78 -0.62
N LYS A 35 16.65 2.03 -1.17
CA LYS A 35 17.04 3.37 -1.65
C LYS A 35 16.86 3.51 -3.15
N ASP A 36 17.10 2.42 -3.89
CA ASP A 36 16.98 2.39 -5.33
C ASP A 36 15.50 2.54 -5.77
N PRO A 37 15.19 3.41 -6.75
CA PRO A 37 13.81 3.62 -7.18
C PRO A 37 13.11 2.38 -7.75
N HIS A 38 13.82 1.40 -8.31
CA HIS A 38 13.25 0.14 -8.75
C HIS A 38 12.91 -0.73 -7.54
N ASP A 39 13.86 -0.95 -6.63
CA ASP A 39 13.66 -1.81 -5.45
C ASP A 39 12.62 -1.24 -4.48
N LYS A 40 12.53 0.09 -4.34
CA LYS A 40 11.44 0.75 -3.61
C LYS A 40 10.05 0.32 -4.08
N LYS A 41 9.84 0.18 -5.39
CA LYS A 41 8.54 -0.26 -5.93
C LYS A 41 8.26 -1.71 -5.58
N GLN A 42 9.30 -2.55 -5.53
CA GLN A 42 9.16 -3.96 -5.17
C GLN A 42 8.79 -4.11 -3.69
N GLU A 43 9.45 -3.36 -2.81
CA GLU A 43 9.15 -3.29 -1.37
C GLU A 43 7.74 -2.76 -1.12
N PHE A 44 7.36 -1.68 -1.79
CA PHE A 44 6.04 -1.10 -1.62
C PHE A 44 4.93 -2.05 -2.09
N ALA A 45 5.10 -2.67 -3.26
CA ALA A 45 4.18 -3.69 -3.76
C ALA A 45 4.09 -4.90 -2.82
N PHE A 46 5.19 -5.27 -2.15
CA PHE A 46 5.19 -6.33 -1.13
C PHE A 46 4.29 -5.97 0.06
N HIS A 47 4.37 -4.75 0.60
CA HIS A 47 3.46 -4.29 1.66
C HIS A 47 2.01 -4.25 1.19
N LEU A 48 1.73 -3.73 -0.01
CA LEU A 48 0.37 -3.68 -0.57
C LEU A 48 -0.24 -5.06 -0.78
N ARG A 49 0.54 -6.06 -1.24
CA ARG A 49 0.07 -7.45 -1.33
C ARG A 49 -0.24 -8.05 0.03
N LYS A 50 0.59 -7.77 1.04
CA LYS A 50 0.32 -8.21 2.41
C LYS A 50 -0.98 -7.60 2.95
N LEU A 51 -1.17 -6.29 2.78
CA LEU A 51 -2.37 -5.58 3.23
C LEU A 51 -3.64 -6.08 2.53
N LYS A 52 -3.58 -6.32 1.20
CA LYS A 52 -4.69 -6.92 0.45
C LYS A 52 -5.05 -8.31 0.96
N ARG A 53 -4.05 -9.18 1.18
CA ARG A 53 -4.27 -10.53 1.71
C ARG A 53 -4.93 -10.51 3.09
N LEU A 54 -4.66 -9.48 3.89
CA LEU A 54 -5.26 -9.31 5.21
C LEU A 54 -6.65 -8.63 5.16
N GLY A 55 -7.13 -8.23 3.99
CA GLY A 55 -8.45 -7.61 3.82
C GLY A 55 -8.51 -6.12 4.21
N PHE A 56 -7.35 -5.47 4.40
CA PHE A 56 -7.33 -4.04 4.77
C PHE A 56 -7.52 -3.13 3.56
N ILE A 57 -7.08 -3.57 2.38
CA ILE A 57 -7.17 -2.82 1.13
C ILE A 57 -7.61 -3.77 0.01
N LYS A 58 -8.13 -3.20 -1.08
CA LYS A 58 -8.57 -3.92 -2.27
C LYS A 58 -8.05 -3.23 -3.53
N TYR A 59 -7.77 -4.06 -4.53
CA TYR A 59 -7.39 -3.64 -5.88
C TYR A 59 -7.38 -4.84 -6.82
N GLU A 60 -7.57 -4.58 -8.12
CA GLU A 60 -7.29 -5.55 -9.17
C GLU A 60 -5.81 -5.52 -9.53
N GLU A 61 -5.15 -6.68 -9.56
CA GLU A 61 -3.68 -6.73 -9.66
C GLU A 61 -3.17 -6.21 -11.01
N ALA A 62 -3.94 -6.43 -12.08
CA ALA A 62 -3.63 -5.92 -13.42
C ALA A 62 -3.78 -4.39 -13.55
N GLU A 63 -4.56 -3.76 -12.67
CA GLU A 63 -4.79 -2.32 -12.69
C GLU A 63 -3.82 -1.59 -11.76
N ALA A 64 -3.61 -2.14 -10.56
CA ALA A 64 -2.72 -1.55 -9.56
C ALA A 64 -1.23 -1.70 -9.89
N PHE A 65 -0.84 -2.74 -10.64
CA PHE A 65 0.56 -3.00 -10.94
C PHE A 65 0.84 -3.20 -12.43
N LEU A 66 1.67 -2.31 -12.99
CA LEU A 66 2.33 -2.59 -14.26
C LEU A 66 3.59 -3.41 -13.99
N LYS A 67 3.59 -4.68 -14.42
CA LYS A 67 4.73 -5.61 -14.26
C LYS A 67 5.66 -5.56 -15.48
N GLY A 68 6.95 -5.81 -15.26
CA GLY A 68 7.93 -5.98 -16.33
C GLY A 68 9.37 -5.65 -15.91
N GLY A 69 10.35 -6.09 -16.71
CA GLY A 69 11.76 -5.91 -16.41
C GLY A 69 12.31 -6.97 -15.44
N SER A 70 13.37 -6.61 -14.71
CA SER A 70 14.07 -7.52 -13.80
C SER A 70 13.24 -7.88 -12.58
N HIS A 71 13.17 -9.18 -12.29
CA HIS A 71 12.51 -9.72 -11.10
C HIS A 71 13.38 -9.51 -9.87
N SER A 72 12.78 -8.97 -8.80
CA SER A 72 13.41 -8.87 -7.50
C SER A 72 13.23 -10.17 -6.75
N ILE A 73 14.35 -10.84 -6.47
CA ILE A 73 14.37 -12.09 -5.69
C ILE A 73 13.95 -11.84 -4.23
N LYS A 74 14.33 -10.68 -3.66
CA LYS A 74 14.05 -10.34 -2.26
C LYS A 74 12.55 -10.21 -1.97
N TYR A 75 11.80 -9.60 -2.89
CA TYR A 75 10.36 -9.33 -2.72
C TYR A 75 9.46 -10.20 -3.61
N ASP A 76 10.06 -11.13 -4.36
CA ASP A 76 9.42 -12.03 -5.31
C ASP A 76 8.42 -11.34 -6.25
N ASN A 77 8.83 -10.20 -6.82
CA ASN A 77 8.01 -9.49 -7.81
C ASN A 77 8.84 -8.63 -8.77
N ASN A 78 8.18 -8.13 -9.81
CA ASN A 78 8.78 -7.34 -10.89
C ASN A 78 7.92 -6.11 -11.24
N VAL A 79 7.45 -5.39 -10.22
CA VAL A 79 6.57 -4.23 -10.40
C VAL A 79 7.37 -3.05 -10.96
N LYS A 80 7.01 -2.58 -12.15
CA LYS A 80 7.63 -1.42 -12.80
C LYS A 80 6.95 -0.11 -12.38
N LYS A 81 5.64 -0.15 -12.17
CA LYS A 81 4.84 1.00 -11.72
C LYS A 81 3.70 0.50 -10.82
N VAL A 82 3.46 1.26 -9.77
CA VAL A 82 2.25 1.17 -8.94
C VAL A 82 1.30 2.26 -9.41
N CYS A 83 0.02 1.91 -9.57
CA CYS A 83 -1.05 2.85 -9.88
C CYS A 83 -1.84 3.06 -8.57
N GLU A 84 -1.40 4.03 -7.78
CA GLU A 84 -1.93 4.31 -6.45
C GLU A 84 -3.43 4.62 -6.47
N ASP A 85 -3.95 5.21 -7.56
CA ASP A 85 -5.36 5.53 -7.76
C ASP A 85 -6.27 4.31 -7.95
N LYS A 86 -5.71 3.11 -8.07
CA LYS A 86 -6.43 1.83 -8.20
C LYS A 86 -6.49 1.03 -6.90
N ILE A 87 -5.97 1.60 -5.82
CA ILE A 87 -5.86 0.96 -4.51
C ILE A 87 -6.81 1.67 -3.56
N HIS A 88 -7.75 0.90 -3.02
CA HIS A 88 -8.79 1.44 -2.14
C HIS A 88 -8.80 0.73 -0.81
N ILE A 89 -9.29 1.42 0.21
CA ILE A 89 -9.55 0.84 1.52
C ILE A 89 -10.63 -0.23 1.40
N ASP A 90 -10.48 -1.31 2.17
CA ASP A 90 -11.50 -2.34 2.30
C ASP A 90 -12.09 -2.35 3.73
N PHE A 91 -13.14 -3.15 3.95
CA PHE A 91 -13.94 -3.11 5.18
C PHE A 91 -13.11 -3.22 6.47
N GLU A 92 -12.14 -4.15 6.51
CA GLU A 92 -11.29 -4.30 7.71
C GLU A 92 -10.34 -3.12 7.91
N GLY A 93 -9.91 -2.46 6.82
CA GLY A 93 -9.08 -1.26 6.88
C GLY A 93 -9.84 -0.08 7.47
N ILE A 94 -11.08 0.13 7.02
CA ILE A 94 -11.99 1.14 7.58
C ILE A 94 -12.19 0.89 9.08
N ARG A 95 -12.52 -0.36 9.45
CA ARG A 95 -12.76 -0.73 10.85
C ARG A 95 -11.54 -0.45 11.73
N LEU A 96 -10.34 -0.75 11.25
CA LEU A 96 -9.09 -0.50 11.96
C LEU A 96 -8.88 1.01 12.23
N VAL A 97 -8.99 1.84 11.18
CA VAL A 97 -8.75 3.30 11.29
C VAL A 97 -9.80 3.96 12.18
N GLU A 98 -11.08 3.61 12.03
CA GLU A 98 -12.14 4.17 12.87
C GLU A 98 -12.02 3.78 14.35
N GLN A 99 -11.54 2.57 14.66
CA GLN A 99 -11.29 2.16 16.05
C GLN A 99 -10.14 2.95 16.67
N ALA A 100 -9.08 3.19 15.92
CA ALA A 100 -7.96 4.02 16.37
C ALA A 100 -8.41 5.45 16.69
N ASN A 101 -9.25 6.04 15.83
CA ASN A 101 -9.76 7.41 16.01
C ASN A 101 -10.74 7.57 17.18
N LYS A 102 -11.46 6.50 17.57
CA LYS A 102 -12.37 6.51 18.73
C LYS A 102 -11.65 6.40 20.08
N THR A 103 -10.36 6.09 20.06
CA THR A 103 -9.54 5.89 21.27
C THR A 103 -8.77 7.17 21.65
N ILE A 104 -8.97 8.26 20.90
CA ILE A 104 -8.44 9.62 21.15
C ILE A 104 -9.57 10.50 21.68
#